data_AF-A0A0R1QZA8-F1
#
_entry.id   AF-A0A0R1QZA8-F1
#
_cell.length_a   1.000
_cell.length_b   1.000
_cell.length_c   1.000
_cell.angle_alpha   90.00
_cell.angle_beta   90.00
_cell.angle_gamma   90.00
#
_symmetry.space_group_name_H-M   'P 1'
#
loop_
_entity.id
_entity.type
_entity.pdbx_description
1 polymer ?
#
loop_
_entity_poly.entity_id
_entity_poly.type
_entity_poly.pdbx_seq_one_letter_code
_entity_poly.pdbx_strand_id
1 'polypeptide(L)'
;MTFWASPAGQLIILALGWAAIRLARRILRHRWPHDLLTWDLMAPLFLLCSLFLIPRGAGQLLPWLVIGWMVIGIGVAVLQAIHNHELLYPKFLKTFWRLTDLYWVVGFSLCFLLTIS
;
A
#
# COMPACT_ATOMS: atom_id res chain seq x y z
N MET A 1 -24.44 7.29 -5.51
CA MET A 1 -23.37 6.28 -5.32
C MET A 1 -22.13 6.52 -6.19
N THR A 2 -22.17 7.43 -7.17
CA THR A 2 -21.05 7.77 -8.08
C THR A 2 -19.92 8.59 -7.44
N PHE A 3 -20.20 9.34 -6.38
CA PHE A 3 -19.22 10.18 -5.69
C PHE A 3 -18.11 9.38 -5.00
N TRP A 4 -18.44 8.24 -4.38
CA TRP A 4 -17.44 7.39 -3.71
C TRP A 4 -16.46 6.74 -4.69
N ALA A 5 -16.90 6.53 -5.93
CA ALA A 5 -15.98 6.09 -6.97
C ALA A 5 -15.03 7.23 -7.38
N SER A 6 -15.41 8.52 -7.26
CA SER A 6 -14.63 9.70 -7.72
C SER A 6 -13.21 9.75 -7.14
N PRO A 7 -12.23 10.35 -7.85
CA PRO A 7 -10.89 10.56 -7.31
C PRO A 7 -10.93 11.30 -5.96
N ALA A 8 -11.77 12.33 -5.85
CA ALA A 8 -12.00 13.05 -4.59
C ALA A 8 -12.58 12.13 -3.49
N GLY A 9 -13.49 11.23 -3.85
CA GLY A 9 -14.04 10.22 -2.94
C GLY A 9 -12.96 9.27 -2.40
N GLN A 10 -12.00 8.86 -3.23
CA GLN A 10 -10.88 8.02 -2.80
C GLN A 10 -9.97 8.73 -1.78
N LEU A 11 -9.71 10.03 -1.96
CA LEU A 11 -8.96 10.80 -0.96
C LEU A 11 -9.68 10.87 0.39
N ILE A 12 -11.02 11.00 0.37
CA ILE A 12 -11.84 10.98 1.59
C ILE A 12 -11.76 9.59 2.25
N ILE A 13 -11.82 8.51 1.48
CA ILE A 13 -11.67 7.14 2.00
C ILE A 13 -10.29 6.95 2.64
N LEU A 14 -9.22 7.42 2.01
CA LEU A 14 -7.87 7.39 2.58
C LEU A 14 -7.78 8.19 3.88
N ALA A 15 -8.35 9.40 3.91
CA ALA A 15 -8.36 10.25 5.10
C ALA A 15 -9.15 9.59 6.26
N LEU A 16 -10.31 9.01 5.95
CA LEU A 16 -11.13 8.27 6.92
C LEU A 16 -10.42 7.01 7.42
N GLY A 17 -9.78 6.25 6.52
CA GLY A 17 -8.99 5.08 6.89
C GLY A 17 -7.83 5.44 7.80
N TRP A 18 -7.11 6.51 7.49
CA TRP A 18 -6.04 7.03 8.35
C TRP A 18 -6.55 7.49 9.72
N ALA A 19 -7.69 8.18 9.77
CA ALA A 19 -8.33 8.57 11.03
C ALA A 19 -8.77 7.34 11.85
N ALA A 20 -9.36 6.34 11.20
CA ALA A 20 -9.77 5.09 11.82
C ALA A 20 -8.57 4.31 12.39
N ILE A 21 -7.47 4.20 11.64
CA ILE A 21 -6.25 3.53 12.11
C ILE A 21 -5.63 4.30 13.29
N ARG A 22 -5.59 5.64 13.24
CA ARG A 22 -5.13 6.45 14.39
C ARG A 22 -6.03 6.28 15.61
N LEU A 23 -7.34 6.22 15.42
CA LEU A 23 -8.30 6.00 16.50
C LEU A 23 -8.14 4.60 17.09
N ALA A 24 -8.05 3.57 16.25
CA ALA A 24 -7.78 2.20 16.67
C ALA A 24 -6.47 2.09 17.46
N ARG A 25 -5.40 2.76 17.01
CA ARG A 25 -4.13 2.83 17.74
C ARG A 25 -4.28 3.49 19.11
N ARG A 26 -5.09 4.55 19.22
CA ARG A 26 -5.38 5.22 20.50
C ARG A 26 -6.18 4.34 21.45
N ILE A 27 -7.16 3.59 20.95
CA ILE A 27 -8.02 2.71 21.76
C ILE A 27 -7.27 1.45 22.19
N LEU A 28 -6.55 0.81 21.27
CA LEU A 28 -5.79 -0.43 21.51
C LEU A 28 -4.37 -0.17 22.02
N ARG A 29 -4.09 1.03 22.56
CA ARG A 29 -2.74 1.45 22.99
C ARG A 29 -2.00 0.41 23.84
N HIS A 30 -2.74 -0.39 24.62
CA HIS A 30 -2.17 -1.43 25.49
C HIS A 30 -1.90 -2.78 24.80
N ARG A 31 -2.58 -3.08 23.69
CA ARG A 31 -2.45 -4.32 22.90
C ARG A 31 -1.85 -4.09 21.51
N TRP A 32 -1.45 -2.86 21.19
CA TRP A 32 -0.91 -2.55 19.87
C TRP A 32 0.49 -3.15 19.72
N PRO A 33 0.71 -3.99 18.70
CA PRO A 33 2.02 -4.60 18.47
C PRO A 33 3.06 -3.50 18.20
N HIS A 34 4.15 -3.51 18.97
CA HIS A 34 5.20 -2.47 18.91
C HIS A 34 5.88 -2.36 17.54
N ASP A 35 5.86 -3.43 16.74
CA ASP A 35 6.48 -3.47 15.41
C ASP A 35 5.60 -2.97 14.26
N LEU A 36 4.28 -2.80 14.45
CA LEU A 36 3.41 -2.30 13.36
C LEU A 36 3.40 -0.77 13.34
N LEU A 37 4.04 -0.20 12.31
CA LEU A 37 3.94 1.21 12.01
C LEU A 37 2.53 1.54 11.49
N THR A 38 2.04 2.71 11.84
CA THR A 38 0.69 3.17 11.42
C THR A 38 0.60 3.32 9.90
N TRP A 39 1.73 3.59 9.26
CA TRP A 39 1.90 3.65 7.81
C TRP A 39 1.82 2.28 7.14
N ASP A 40 2.26 1.21 7.80
CA ASP A 40 2.21 -0.15 7.22
C ASP A 40 0.77 -0.60 6.91
N LEU A 41 -0.25 -0.02 7.56
CA LEU A 41 -1.66 -0.28 7.29
C LEU A 41 -2.23 0.56 6.14
N MET A 42 -1.50 1.54 5.64
CA MET A 42 -1.92 2.38 4.51
C MET A 42 -1.70 1.70 3.16
N ALA A 43 -0.61 0.95 2.99
CA ALA A 43 -0.34 0.17 1.78
C ALA A 43 -1.55 -0.60 1.21
N PRO A 44 -2.26 -1.46 1.99
CA PRO A 44 -3.45 -2.16 1.49
C PRO A 44 -4.62 -1.20 1.16
N LEU A 45 -4.72 -0.08 1.88
CA LEU A 45 -5.75 0.93 1.60
C LEU A 45 -5.47 1.67 0.28
N PHE A 46 -4.21 2.02 0.01
CA PHE A 46 -3.79 2.60 -1.27
C PHE A 46 -4.07 1.65 -2.43
N LEU A 47 -3.77 0.36 -2.27
CA LEU A 47 -4.07 -0.67 -3.25
C LEU A 47 -5.58 -0.76 -3.52
N LEU A 48 -6.40 -0.85 -2.47
CA LEU A 48 -7.86 -0.88 -2.63
C LEU A 48 -8.41 0.38 -3.32
N CYS A 49 -7.94 1.56 -2.93
CA CYS A 49 -8.39 2.82 -3.54
C CYS A 49 -7.98 2.92 -5.02
N SER A 50 -6.81 2.42 -5.38
CA SER A 50 -6.37 2.37 -6.78
C SER A 50 -7.18 1.37 -7.61
N LEU A 51 -7.63 0.25 -7.03
CA LEU A 51 -8.57 -0.66 -7.71
C LEU A 51 -9.92 0.02 -8.02
N PHE A 52 -10.44 0.85 -7.11
CA PHE A 52 -11.67 1.60 -7.37
C PHE A 52 -11.53 2.66 -8.47
N LEU A 53 -10.30 3.06 -8.81
CA LEU A 53 -10.01 4.00 -9.89
C LEU A 53 -9.91 3.32 -11.27
N ILE A 54 -9.95 1.98 -11.35
CA ILE A 54 -9.87 1.22 -12.62
C ILE A 54 -10.85 1.74 -13.69
N PRO A 55 -12.15 1.96 -13.39
CA PRO A 55 -13.11 2.42 -14.40
C PRO A 55 -12.82 3.82 -14.95
N ARG A 56 -11.90 4.57 -14.32
CA ARG A 56 -11.49 5.93 -14.73
C ARG A 56 -10.08 6.00 -15.30
N GLY A 57 -9.57 4.90 -15.84
CA GLY A 57 -8.31 4.88 -16.58
C GLY A 57 -7.12 4.30 -15.81
N ALA A 58 -7.21 4.16 -14.48
CA ALA A 58 -6.14 3.52 -13.70
C ALA A 58 -5.87 2.06 -14.13
N GLY A 59 -6.85 1.40 -14.75
CA GLY A 59 -6.72 0.03 -15.26
C GLY A 59 -5.60 -0.16 -16.30
N GLN A 60 -5.13 0.91 -16.96
CA GLN A 60 -3.98 0.83 -17.85
C GLN A 60 -2.65 0.72 -17.10
N LEU A 61 -2.55 1.37 -15.94
CA LEU A 61 -1.32 1.42 -15.12
C LEU A 61 -1.26 0.28 -14.11
N LEU A 62 -2.41 -0.15 -13.58
CA LEU A 62 -2.51 -1.07 -12.46
C LEU A 62 -1.83 -2.43 -12.70
N PRO A 63 -1.95 -3.08 -13.88
CA PRO A 63 -1.23 -4.31 -14.17
C PRO A 63 0.29 -4.13 -14.10
N TRP A 64 0.82 -3.01 -14.62
CA TRP A 64 2.23 -2.67 -14.54
C TRP A 64 2.67 -2.42 -13.10
N LEU A 65 1.83 -1.75 -12.30
CA LEU A 65 2.10 -1.58 -10.88
C LEU A 65 2.16 -2.91 -10.14
N VAL A 66 1.26 -3.86 -10.44
CA VAL A 66 1.29 -5.20 -9.83
C VAL A 66 2.53 -5.97 -10.25
N ILE A 67 2.92 -5.93 -11.53
CA ILE A 67 4.16 -6.57 -12.01
C ILE A 67 5.38 -5.96 -11.32
N GLY A 68 5.48 -4.63 -11.26
CA GLY A 68 6.58 -3.96 -10.55
C GLY A 68 6.63 -4.31 -9.07
N TRP A 69 5.47 -4.45 -8.42
CA TRP A 69 5.38 -4.89 -7.04
C TRP A 69 5.86 -6.33 -6.85
N MET A 70 5.53 -7.24 -7.77
CA MET A 70 6.04 -8.60 -7.79
C MET A 70 7.56 -8.64 -7.98
N VAL A 71 8.11 -7.81 -8.87
CA VAL A 71 9.56 -7.67 -9.09
C VAL A 71 10.26 -7.20 -7.81
N ILE A 72 9.68 -6.25 -7.07
CA ILE A 72 10.19 -5.83 -5.77
C ILE A 72 10.22 -7.01 -4.79
N GLY A 73 9.14 -7.80 -4.72
CA GLY A 73 9.07 -8.99 -3.87
C GLY A 73 10.18 -10.00 -4.18
N ILE A 74 10.37 -10.31 -5.46
CA ILE A 74 11.41 -11.21 -5.92
C ILE A 74 12.80 -10.63 -5.61
N GLY A 75 13.02 -9.34 -5.89
CA GLY A 75 14.30 -8.67 -5.65
C GLY A 75 14.69 -8.69 -4.17
N VAL A 76 13.75 -8.40 -3.27
CA VAL A 76 13.98 -8.47 -1.82
C VAL A 76 14.28 -9.90 -1.37
N ALA A 77 13.58 -10.89 -1.93
CA ALA A 77 13.81 -12.30 -1.60
C ALA A 77 15.22 -12.74 -2.03
N VAL A 78 15.63 -12.41 -3.26
CA VAL A 78 16.96 -12.72 -3.80
C VAL A 78 18.05 -12.02 -2.99
N LEU A 79 17.91 -10.72 -2.72
CA LEU A 79 18.89 -9.96 -1.91
C LEU A 79 19.06 -10.57 -0.52
N GLN A 80 17.98 -11.02 0.12
CA GLN A 80 18.09 -11.67 1.43
C GLN A 80 18.70 -13.06 1.37
N ALA A 81 18.37 -13.85 0.35
CA ALA A 81 18.97 -15.15 0.13
C ALA A 81 20.49 -15.04 -0.10
N ILE A 82 20.93 -14.02 -0.84
CA ILE A 82 22.37 -13.76 -1.07
C ILE A 82 23.05 -13.27 0.22
N HIS A 83 22.44 -12.35 0.95
CA HIS A 83 23.09 -11.69 2.09
C HIS A 83 23.11 -12.54 3.37
N ASN A 84 22.04 -13.30 3.64
CA ASN A 84 21.90 -14.10 4.86
C ASN A 84 22.08 -15.60 4.61
N HIS A 85 22.29 -16.05 3.36
CA HIS A 85 22.28 -17.45 2.92
C HIS A 85 20.98 -18.24 3.17
N GLU A 86 20.04 -17.64 3.88
CA GLU A 86 18.73 -18.19 4.20
C GLU A 86 17.65 -17.11 4.09
N LEU A 87 16.43 -17.53 3.79
CA LEU A 87 15.29 -16.61 3.73
C LEU A 87 14.72 -16.40 5.13
N LEU A 88 15.25 -15.41 5.84
CA LEU A 88 14.74 -15.01 7.16
C LEU A 88 13.39 -14.31 7.02
N TYR A 89 12.31 -15.09 7.09
CA TYR A 89 10.92 -14.64 6.92
C TYR A 89 10.54 -13.32 7.64
N PRO A 90 10.88 -13.10 8.93
CA PRO A 90 10.54 -11.83 9.59
C PRO A 90 11.30 -10.62 9.01
N LYS A 91 12.57 -10.80 8.61
CA LYS A 91 13.33 -9.73 7.95
C LYS A 91 12.81 -9.50 6.54
N PHE A 92 12.48 -10.56 5.81
CA PHE A 92 11.89 -10.49 4.47
C PHE A 92 10.62 -9.67 4.49
N LEU A 93 9.66 -10.06 5.32
CA LEU A 93 8.38 -9.37 5.44
C LEU A 93 8.57 -7.92 5.85
N LYS A 94 9.40 -7.62 6.85
CA LYS A 94 9.62 -6.24 7.29
C LYS A 94 10.19 -5.35 6.19
N THR A 95 11.18 -5.84 5.43
CA THR A 95 11.78 -5.09 4.32
C THR A 95 10.82 -4.96 3.14
N PHE A 96 10.20 -6.07 2.72
CA PHE A 96 9.24 -6.09 1.63
C PHE A 96 8.05 -5.18 1.91
N TRP A 97 7.52 -5.21 3.13
CA TRP A 97 6.35 -4.42 3.53
C TRP A 97 6.63 -2.92 3.52
N ARG A 98 7.81 -2.49 4.00
CA ARG A 98 8.22 -1.08 3.93
C ARG A 98 8.39 -0.58 2.50
N LEU A 99 8.98 -1.40 1.63
CA LEU A 99 9.11 -1.06 0.21
C LEU A 99 7.74 -1.03 -0.47
N THR A 100 6.85 -1.95 -0.10
CA THR A 100 5.47 -2.02 -0.58
C THR A 100 4.69 -0.76 -0.21
N ASP A 101 4.84 -0.26 1.02
CA ASP A 101 4.18 0.96 1.46
C ASP A 101 4.61 2.17 0.61
N LEU A 102 5.92 2.39 0.49
CA LEU A 102 6.45 3.45 -0.35
C LEU A 102 6.02 3.31 -1.82
N TYR A 103 6.07 2.09 -2.35
CA TYR A 103 5.68 1.79 -3.72
C TYR A 103 4.21 2.11 -3.99
N TRP A 104 3.30 1.72 -3.09
CA TRP A 104 1.87 1.97 -3.27
C TRP A 104 1.46 3.41 -3.00
N VAL A 105 2.19 4.16 -2.18
CA VAL A 105 2.03 5.62 -2.10
C VAL A 105 2.27 6.23 -3.48
N VAL A 106 3.42 5.91 -4.11
CA VAL A 106 3.76 6.41 -5.45
C VAL A 106 2.78 5.89 -6.51
N GLY A 107 2.46 4.59 -6.47
CA GLY A 107 1.54 3.95 -7.41
C GLY A 107 0.13 4.53 -7.35
N PHE A 108 -0.39 4.78 -6.14
CA PHE A 108 -1.67 5.46 -5.97
C PHE A 108 -1.60 6.89 -6.49
N SER A 109 -0.54 7.66 -6.20
CA SER A 109 -0.36 9.01 -6.72
C SER A 109 -0.38 9.04 -8.25
N LEU A 110 0.30 8.09 -8.92
CA LEU A 110 0.29 7.98 -10.38
C LEU A 110 -1.11 7.62 -10.92
N CYS A 111 -1.77 6.62 -10.33
CA CYS A 111 -3.15 6.28 -10.69
C CYS A 111 -4.08 7.47 -10.52
N PHE A 112 -3.95 8.21 -9.41
CA PHE A 112 -4.75 9.39 -9.14
C PHE A 112 -4.52 10.47 -10.18
N LEU A 113 -3.26 10.81 -10.48
CA LEU A 113 -2.90 11.81 -11.49
C LEU A 113 -3.47 11.46 -12.87
N LEU A 114 -3.37 10.19 -13.29
CA LEU A 114 -3.94 9.72 -14.57
C LEU A 114 -5.47 9.80 -14.61
N THR A 115 -6.14 9.69 -13.47
CA THR A 115 -7.61 9.73 -13.42
C THR A 115 -8.17 11.15 -13.39
N ILE A 116 -7.33 12.15 -13.09
CA ILE A 116 -7.72 13.57 -13.07
C ILE A 116 -7.23 14.34 -14.30
N SER A 117 -6.28 13.79 -15.05
CA SER A 117 -5.82 14.30 -16.35
C SER A 117 -6.81 13.98 -17.46
#